data_AF-A0A2J6NQ03-F1
#
_entry.id   AF-A0A2J6NQ03-F1
#
_cell.length_a   1.000
_cell.length_b   1.000
_cell.length_c   1.000
_cell.angle_alpha   90.00
_cell.angle_beta   90.00
_cell.angle_gamma   90.00
#
_symmetry.space_group_name_H-M   'P 1'
#
loop_
_entity.id
_entity.type
_entity.pdbx_description
1 polymer ?
#
loop_
_entity_poly.entity_id
_entity_poly.type
_entity_poly.pdbx_seq_one_letter_code
_entity_poly.pdbx_strand_id
1 'polypeptide(L)'
;MSFNHHNEPQIIIDGRVVDVTELVKRYHQLDRRLTQTEQRVAQLQEQLEALQGRSGATGAPASREKLIDRYYRVVEAVLGDYQTQVATLQRQLTACLSGNGQTEFLQLAAHTMSPSSYQKMFLERNQQLVRYQHQTEADSHDELDGVRYWGNLVDQYRDVLTCLLEKNHNVHRDFRHAYHYAKSTVQRIRERKPAYLSDQNVMDLRTIYGGIKDAAAYHDELKRFYNQAGLTLKGVAGERLVKSVVKADANSRVLTSLNLPYAYHNGTENSNQIDCIVVNQKGIFVLEIKNYTADTIGIDQDGRIVTERGGRTFRGSRIARQGQFHYNAVLEALAADEEVKPALKYLRRQLHVLYISANPQTKIMSVLPGANHHYRFLSLAGLRQYIDGTNGQLRPALVQAVVEAIDSRQQAEKTYGYLCFPADPAKRARLAWQQYRVMSKLLKLRLDDFVDRRDPDVRQKLAKAGLRTCDGYVTSKPH
;
A
#
# COMPACT_ATOMS: atom_id res chain seq x y z
N MET A 1 -57.95 11.63 -17.07
CA MET A 1 -56.87 12.41 -16.45
C MET A 1 -55.63 12.24 -17.33
N SER A 2 -55.30 13.25 -18.12
CA SER A 2 -54.22 13.18 -19.12
C SER A 2 -52.97 13.87 -18.58
N PHE A 3 -51.82 13.23 -18.81
CA PHE A 3 -50.49 13.62 -18.36
C PHE A 3 -49.85 14.75 -19.21
N ASN A 4 -48.85 15.38 -18.59
CA ASN A 4 -47.68 16.06 -19.17
C ASN A 4 -47.80 17.52 -19.63
N HIS A 5 -47.32 18.43 -18.76
CA HIS A 5 -46.53 19.59 -19.20
C HIS A 5 -45.16 19.52 -18.51
N HIS A 6 -44.13 19.13 -19.28
CA HIS A 6 -42.74 19.33 -18.89
C HIS A 6 -42.44 20.83 -18.98
N ASN A 7 -42.16 21.46 -17.84
CA ASN A 7 -41.55 22.77 -17.82
C ASN A 7 -40.11 22.64 -18.35
N GLU A 8 -39.90 23.04 -19.61
CA GLU A 8 -38.55 23.17 -20.15
C GLU A 8 -37.79 24.27 -19.38
N PRO A 9 -36.49 24.08 -19.11
CA PRO A 9 -35.70 25.06 -18.36
C PRO A 9 -35.60 26.37 -19.13
N GLN A 10 -35.94 27.48 -18.48
CA GLN A 10 -35.90 28.84 -19.03
C GLN A 10 -34.89 29.70 -18.28
N ILE A 11 -34.22 30.63 -18.99
CA ILE A 11 -33.28 31.59 -18.40
C ILE A 11 -33.58 33.00 -18.89
N ILE A 12 -33.35 34.00 -18.04
CA ILE A 12 -33.60 35.42 -18.36
C ILE A 12 -32.29 36.06 -18.81
N ILE A 13 -32.29 36.60 -20.04
CA ILE A 13 -31.18 37.39 -20.60
C ILE A 13 -31.75 38.75 -21.00
N ASP A 14 -31.18 39.85 -20.51
CA ASP A 14 -31.60 41.24 -20.80
C ASP A 14 -33.11 41.48 -20.61
N GLY A 15 -33.68 40.93 -19.54
CA GLY A 15 -35.10 41.09 -19.20
C GLY A 15 -36.06 40.25 -20.05
N ARG A 16 -35.57 39.37 -20.92
CA ARG A 16 -36.38 38.46 -21.74
C ARG A 16 -36.20 37.02 -21.30
N VAL A 17 -37.31 36.29 -21.18
CA VAL A 17 -37.31 34.85 -20.91
C VAL A 17 -36.93 34.12 -22.20
N VAL A 18 -35.86 33.34 -22.16
CA VAL A 18 -35.35 32.56 -23.29
C VAL A 18 -35.35 31.08 -22.91
N ASP A 19 -35.90 30.26 -23.81
CA ASP A 19 -35.86 28.81 -23.68
C ASP A 19 -34.42 28.28 -23.85
N VAL A 20 -33.96 27.43 -22.93
CA VAL A 20 -32.59 26.90 -22.93
C VAL A 20 -32.33 26.02 -24.15
N THR A 21 -33.32 25.27 -24.63
CA THR A 21 -33.19 24.42 -25.82
C THR A 21 -33.00 25.26 -27.07
N GLU A 22 -33.75 26.36 -27.20
CA GLU A 22 -33.60 27.33 -28.28
C GLU A 22 -32.26 28.07 -28.22
N LEU A 23 -31.77 28.39 -27.02
CA LEU A 23 -30.45 28.99 -26.83
C LEU A 23 -29.33 28.03 -27.27
N VAL A 24 -29.43 26.76 -26.88
CA VAL A 24 -28.48 25.70 -27.29
C VAL A 24 -28.52 25.48 -28.81
N LYS A 25 -29.70 25.49 -29.43
CA LYS A 25 -29.83 25.43 -30.90
C LYS A 25 -29.15 26.61 -31.58
N ARG A 26 -29.36 27.84 -31.10
CA ARG A 26 -28.70 29.05 -31.63
C ARG A 26 -27.19 29.01 -31.43
N TYR A 27 -26.71 28.54 -30.28
CA TYR A 27 -25.30 28.34 -30.02
C TYR A 27 -24.69 27.35 -31.03
N HIS A 28 -25.31 26.19 -31.24
CA HIS A 28 -24.84 25.21 -32.24
C HIS A 28 -24.94 25.70 -33.68
N GLN A 29 -25.86 26.61 -34.00
CA GLN A 29 -25.92 27.26 -35.31
C GLN A 29 -24.78 28.28 -35.49
N LEU A 30 -24.51 29.08 -34.47
CA LEU A 30 -23.40 30.03 -34.48
C LEU A 30 -22.04 29.31 -34.55
N ASP A 31 -21.88 28.24 -33.79
CA ASP A 31 -20.68 27.40 -33.80
C ASP A 31 -20.43 26.75 -35.16
N ARG A 32 -21.49 26.24 -35.81
CA ARG A 32 -21.43 25.74 -37.19
C ARG A 32 -21.05 26.83 -38.19
N ARG A 33 -21.62 28.04 -38.06
CA ARG A 33 -21.28 29.18 -38.93
C ARG A 33 -19.86 29.66 -38.71
N LEU A 34 -19.37 29.65 -37.47
CA LEU A 34 -18.00 30.00 -37.13
C LEU A 34 -17.03 29.00 -37.75
N THR A 35 -17.29 27.69 -37.57
CA THR A 35 -16.51 26.61 -38.18
C THR A 35 -16.46 26.71 -39.70
N GLN A 36 -17.60 26.99 -40.36
CA GLN A 36 -17.64 27.21 -41.81
C GLN A 36 -16.87 28.45 -42.25
N THR A 37 -16.92 29.53 -41.46
CA THR A 37 -16.17 30.76 -41.75
C THR A 37 -14.67 30.52 -41.59
N GLU A 38 -14.24 29.80 -40.55
CA GLU A 38 -12.85 29.39 -40.34
C GLU A 38 -12.32 28.51 -41.47
N GLN A 39 -13.12 27.53 -41.93
CA GLN A 39 -12.78 26.70 -43.09
C GLN A 39 -12.63 27.53 -44.37
N ARG A 40 -13.52 28.52 -44.58
CA ARG A 40 -13.45 29.39 -45.75
C ARG A 40 -12.27 30.35 -45.69
N VAL A 41 -11.91 30.85 -44.50
CA VAL A 41 -10.69 31.63 -44.28
C VAL A 41 -9.46 30.78 -44.53
N ALA A 42 -9.43 29.52 -44.09
CA ALA A 42 -8.33 28.59 -44.35
C ALA A 42 -8.16 28.31 -45.85
N GLN A 43 -9.26 28.05 -46.57
CA GLN A 43 -9.25 27.86 -48.03
C GLN A 43 -8.78 29.12 -48.78
N LEU A 44 -9.26 30.31 -48.38
CA LEU A 44 -8.81 31.56 -48.98
C LEU A 44 -7.33 31.84 -48.70
N GLN A 45 -6.84 31.48 -47.51
CA GLN A 45 -5.41 31.59 -47.19
C GLN A 45 -4.56 30.63 -48.03
N GLU A 46 -5.02 29.39 -48.25
CA GLU A 46 -4.34 28.41 -49.09
C GLU A 46 -4.30 28.85 -50.57
N GLN A 47 -5.38 29.43 -51.07
CA GLN A 47 -5.43 30.05 -52.39
C GLN A 47 -4.51 31.27 -52.51
N LEU A 48 -4.42 32.10 -51.46
CA LEU A 48 -3.50 33.24 -51.41
C LEU A 48 -2.04 32.76 -51.42
N GLU A 49 -1.73 31.68 -50.69
CA GLU A 49 -0.40 31.08 -50.67
C GLU A 49 0.00 30.45 -52.00
N ALA A 50 -0.94 29.82 -52.71
CA ALA A 50 -0.72 29.31 -54.06
C ALA A 50 -0.44 30.43 -55.07
N LEU A 51 -1.09 31.59 -54.91
CA LEU A 51 -0.84 32.78 -55.73
C LEU A 51 0.48 33.48 -55.37
N GLN A 52 0.85 33.54 -54.10
CA GLN A 52 2.12 34.10 -53.64
C GLN A 52 3.32 33.20 -53.97
N GLY A 53 3.13 31.88 -54.02
CA GLY A 53 4.15 30.90 -54.39
C GLY A 53 4.62 30.98 -55.86
N ARG A 54 3.87 31.67 -56.73
CA ARG A 54 4.26 31.92 -58.13
C ARG A 54 5.19 33.13 -58.33
N SER A 55 5.42 33.96 -57.30
CA SER A 55 6.13 35.24 -57.45
C SER A 55 7.37 35.43 -56.56
N GLY A 56 7.95 34.39 -55.95
CA GLY A 56 9.10 34.60 -55.06
C GLY A 56 9.95 33.36 -54.80
N ALA A 57 10.88 33.07 -55.71
CA ALA A 57 11.93 32.09 -55.51
C ALA A 57 13.03 32.62 -54.57
N THR A 58 12.75 32.71 -53.27
CA THR A 58 13.73 32.84 -52.14
C THR A 58 13.04 32.52 -50.79
N GLY A 59 12.42 31.33 -50.65
CA GLY A 59 11.49 31.02 -49.54
C GLY A 59 12.00 30.02 -48.50
N ALA A 60 12.77 30.45 -47.50
CA ALA A 60 13.12 29.61 -46.33
C ALA A 60 12.77 30.23 -44.95
N PRO A 61 12.73 31.57 -44.76
CA PRO A 61 12.24 32.19 -43.52
C PRO A 61 10.71 32.34 -43.49
N ALA A 62 10.11 32.76 -44.61
CA ALA A 62 8.67 33.05 -44.71
C ALA A 62 7.78 31.79 -44.52
N SER A 63 8.30 30.59 -44.79
CA SER A 63 7.57 29.34 -44.57
C SER A 63 7.57 28.89 -43.10
N ARG A 64 8.65 29.17 -42.37
CA ARG A 64 8.75 28.85 -40.92
C ARG A 64 7.87 29.77 -40.08
N GLU A 65 7.90 31.07 -40.38
CA GLU A 65 7.08 32.08 -39.70
C GLU A 65 5.58 31.80 -39.89
N LYS A 66 5.15 31.48 -41.12
CA LYS A 66 3.76 31.06 -41.39
C LYS A 66 3.34 29.80 -40.62
N LEU A 67 4.24 28.83 -40.45
CA LEU A 67 3.98 27.64 -39.63
C LEU A 67 3.88 27.97 -38.14
N ILE A 68 4.72 28.88 -37.64
CA ILE A 68 4.67 29.39 -36.27
C ILE A 68 3.35 30.13 -36.02
N ASP A 69 2.92 31.00 -36.96
CA ASP A 69 1.66 31.74 -36.86
C ASP A 69 0.44 30.82 -36.93
N ARG A 70 0.48 29.79 -37.79
CA ARG A 70 -0.56 28.75 -37.85
C ARG A 70 -0.68 28.04 -36.49
N TYR A 71 0.45 27.63 -35.91
CA TYR A 71 0.46 26.98 -34.61
C TYR A 71 -0.13 27.89 -33.52
N TYR A 72 0.32 29.15 -33.43
CA TYR A 72 -0.18 30.04 -32.40
C TYR A 72 -1.65 30.43 -32.57
N ARG A 73 -2.16 30.52 -33.81
CA ARG A 73 -3.61 30.66 -34.05
C ARG A 73 -4.40 29.48 -33.50
N VAL A 74 -3.91 28.25 -33.71
CA VAL A 74 -4.54 27.06 -33.15
C VAL A 74 -4.46 27.07 -31.62
N VAL A 75 -3.29 27.42 -31.04
CA VAL A 75 -3.12 27.56 -29.59
C VAL A 75 -4.13 28.56 -29.01
N GLU A 76 -4.27 29.75 -29.60
CA GLU A 76 -5.20 30.77 -29.13
C GLU A 76 -6.67 30.30 -29.21
N ALA A 77 -7.03 29.52 -30.23
CA ALA A 77 -8.36 28.94 -30.39
C ALA A 77 -8.67 27.87 -29.34
N VAL A 78 -7.70 27.02 -28.98
CA VAL A 78 -7.92 25.92 -28.03
C VAL A 78 -7.62 26.28 -26.57
N LEU A 79 -7.08 27.48 -26.32
CA LEU A 79 -6.67 27.89 -24.97
C LEU A 79 -7.85 27.96 -23.99
N GLY A 80 -9.04 28.34 -24.47
CA GLY A 80 -10.27 28.33 -23.66
C GLY A 80 -10.64 26.92 -23.19
N ASP A 81 -10.64 25.94 -24.09
CA ASP A 81 -10.95 24.54 -23.75
C ASP A 81 -9.93 23.96 -22.76
N TYR A 82 -8.64 24.27 -22.97
CA TYR A 82 -7.59 23.89 -22.05
C TYR A 82 -7.81 24.49 -20.65
N GLN A 83 -8.15 25.78 -20.57
CA GLN A 83 -8.48 26.46 -19.31
C GLN A 83 -9.66 25.79 -18.59
N THR A 84 -10.73 25.49 -19.32
CA THR A 84 -11.91 24.81 -18.76
C THR A 84 -11.59 23.41 -18.26
N GLN A 85 -10.73 22.67 -18.96
CA GLN A 85 -10.31 21.34 -18.54
C GLN A 85 -9.44 21.39 -17.27
N VAL A 86 -8.50 22.34 -17.19
CA VAL A 86 -7.71 22.59 -15.98
C VAL A 86 -8.62 22.95 -14.80
N ALA A 87 -9.52 23.91 -14.97
CA ALA A 87 -10.45 24.35 -13.92
C ALA A 87 -11.37 23.20 -13.45
N THR A 88 -11.79 22.32 -14.36
CA THR A 88 -12.60 21.14 -14.02
C THR A 88 -11.81 20.13 -13.20
N LEU A 89 -10.57 19.84 -13.58
CA LEU A 89 -9.71 18.93 -12.82
C LEU A 89 -9.30 19.54 -11.46
N GLN A 90 -9.09 20.85 -11.39
CA GLN A 90 -8.83 21.55 -10.13
C GLN A 90 -10.02 21.45 -9.17
N ARG A 91 -11.26 21.65 -9.65
CA ARG A 91 -12.47 21.44 -8.85
C ARG A 91 -12.61 20.00 -8.36
N GLN A 92 -12.32 19.03 -9.22
CA GLN A 92 -12.30 17.62 -8.82
C GLN A 92 -11.25 17.36 -7.73
N LEU A 93 -10.05 17.94 -7.88
CA LEU A 93 -8.99 17.79 -6.89
C LEU A 93 -9.40 18.42 -5.55
N THR A 94 -9.95 19.63 -5.57
CA THR A 94 -10.46 20.31 -4.38
C THR A 94 -11.54 19.48 -3.69
N ALA A 95 -12.49 18.90 -4.44
CA ALA A 95 -13.51 18.00 -3.89
C ALA A 95 -12.91 16.73 -3.26
N CYS A 96 -11.82 16.19 -3.84
CA CYS A 96 -11.12 15.05 -3.25
C CYS A 96 -10.29 15.43 -2.02
N LEU A 97 -9.84 16.68 -1.90
CA LEU A 97 -9.07 17.18 -0.76
C LEU A 97 -9.97 17.65 0.39
N SER A 98 -11.20 18.07 0.10
CA SER A 98 -12.20 18.43 1.12
C SER A 98 -12.69 17.20 1.88
N GLY A 99 -12.14 16.96 3.08
CA GLY A 99 -12.54 15.85 3.95
C GLY A 99 -11.43 15.23 4.81
N ASN A 100 -10.50 16.07 5.31
CA ASN A 100 -9.19 15.71 5.86
C ASN A 100 -8.22 15.27 4.76
N GLY A 101 -7.27 16.14 4.42
CA GLY A 101 -6.18 15.82 3.49
C GLY A 101 -5.57 14.47 3.85
N GLN A 102 -5.43 13.59 2.87
CA GLN A 102 -5.22 12.16 3.10
C GLN A 102 -3.78 11.81 3.48
N THR A 103 -3.15 12.63 4.32
CA THR A 103 -1.87 12.32 4.95
C THR A 103 -1.95 11.03 5.73
N GLU A 104 -3.09 10.77 6.35
CA GLU A 104 -3.24 9.60 7.20
C GLU A 104 -3.22 8.26 6.42
N PHE A 105 -3.42 8.26 5.09
CA PHE A 105 -3.20 7.06 4.28
C PHE A 105 -1.71 6.80 4.06
N LEU A 106 -0.91 7.86 4.03
CA LEU A 106 0.52 7.86 3.72
C LEU A 106 1.37 7.59 4.97
N GLN A 107 0.76 7.59 6.15
CA GLN A 107 1.43 7.40 7.43
C GLN A 107 1.11 6.02 8.02
N LEU A 108 2.14 5.36 8.53
CA LEU A 108 1.97 4.21 9.41
C LEU A 108 1.52 4.68 10.80
N ALA A 109 0.60 3.95 11.40
CA ALA A 109 0.15 4.21 12.75
C ALA A 109 1.07 3.52 13.76
N ALA A 110 1.59 4.27 14.72
CA ALA A 110 2.33 3.72 15.85
C ALA A 110 1.35 3.47 17.00
N HIS A 111 1.31 2.23 17.49
CA HIS A 111 0.43 1.83 18.58
C HIS A 111 1.18 0.96 19.58
N THR A 112 0.85 1.14 20.86
CA THR A 112 1.28 0.24 21.93
C THR A 112 0.17 -0.78 22.17
N MET A 113 0.42 -2.05 21.88
CA MET A 113 -0.56 -3.12 22.07
C MET A 113 0.11 -4.48 22.31
N SER A 114 -0.69 -5.49 22.66
CA SER A 114 -0.19 -6.84 22.85
C SER A 114 0.14 -7.53 21.51
N PRO A 115 1.07 -8.51 21.49
CA PRO A 115 1.32 -9.34 20.31
C PRO A 115 0.07 -9.93 19.66
N SER A 116 -0.86 -10.49 20.43
CA SER A 116 -2.10 -11.08 19.88
C SER A 116 -3.03 -10.03 19.28
N SER A 117 -3.17 -8.88 19.95
CA SER A 117 -3.95 -7.75 19.44
C SER A 117 -3.37 -7.23 18.12
N TYR A 118 -2.04 -7.11 18.06
CA TYR A 118 -1.33 -6.71 16.85
C TYR A 118 -1.55 -7.71 15.72
N GLN A 119 -1.36 -9.00 15.98
CA GLN A 119 -1.57 -10.06 14.99
C GLN A 119 -2.98 -10.03 14.41
N LYS A 120 -4.01 -9.94 15.28
CA LYS A 120 -5.41 -9.88 14.84
C LYS A 120 -5.67 -8.67 13.95
N MET A 121 -5.31 -7.48 14.41
CA MET A 121 -5.50 -6.24 13.66
C MET A 121 -4.70 -6.25 12.35
N PHE A 122 -3.46 -6.73 12.36
CA PHE A 122 -2.62 -6.83 11.17
C PHE A 122 -3.25 -7.73 10.11
N LEU A 123 -3.66 -8.94 10.50
CA LEU A 123 -4.27 -9.92 9.58
C LEU A 123 -5.56 -9.36 8.96
N GLU A 124 -6.42 -8.77 9.78
CA GLU A 124 -7.67 -8.17 9.32
C GLU A 124 -7.41 -7.05 8.29
N ARG A 125 -6.53 -6.11 8.63
CA ARG A 125 -6.20 -4.96 7.77
C ARG A 125 -5.47 -5.36 6.48
N ASN A 126 -4.58 -6.34 6.57
CA ASN A 126 -3.92 -6.90 5.39
C ASN A 126 -4.94 -7.54 4.43
N GLN A 127 -5.88 -8.34 4.96
CA GLN A 127 -6.94 -8.95 4.15
C GLN A 127 -7.87 -7.90 3.51
N GLN A 128 -8.18 -6.81 4.21
CA GLN A 128 -8.94 -5.70 3.62
C GLN A 128 -8.25 -5.12 2.38
N LEU A 129 -6.92 -4.94 2.41
CA LEU A 129 -6.15 -4.44 1.28
C LEU A 129 -6.02 -5.45 0.13
N VAL A 130 -5.79 -6.73 0.44
CA VAL A 130 -5.78 -7.81 -0.56
C VAL A 130 -7.11 -7.84 -1.32
N ARG A 131 -8.24 -7.83 -0.61
CA ARG A 131 -9.58 -7.80 -1.23
C ARG A 131 -9.80 -6.55 -2.08
N TYR A 132 -9.32 -5.40 -1.61
CA TYR A 132 -9.42 -4.16 -2.36
C TYR A 132 -8.62 -4.19 -3.68
N GLN A 133 -7.41 -4.76 -3.66
CA GLN A 133 -6.54 -4.92 -4.83
C GLN A 133 -7.16 -5.83 -5.89
N HIS A 134 -7.68 -7.00 -5.50
CA HIS A 134 -8.15 -8.02 -6.44
C HIS A 134 -9.65 -7.93 -6.78
N GLN A 135 -10.39 -7.02 -6.15
CA GLN A 135 -11.84 -6.79 -6.34
C GLN A 135 -12.76 -8.04 -6.20
N THR A 136 -12.20 -9.19 -5.82
CA THR A 136 -12.85 -10.48 -5.57
C THR A 136 -12.01 -11.28 -4.55
N GLU A 137 -12.56 -12.38 -4.01
CA GLU A 137 -11.86 -13.33 -3.12
C GLU A 137 -10.69 -13.98 -3.86
N ALA A 138 -9.56 -13.27 -3.94
CA ALA A 138 -8.32 -13.85 -4.43
C ALA A 138 -7.75 -14.77 -3.35
N ASP A 139 -7.54 -16.03 -3.71
CA ASP A 139 -6.58 -16.93 -3.07
C ASP A 139 -5.15 -16.41 -3.35
N SER A 140 -4.83 -15.20 -2.86
CA SER A 140 -3.46 -14.74 -2.85
C SER A 140 -2.65 -15.72 -2.00
N HIS A 141 -1.76 -16.47 -2.65
CA HIS A 141 -0.78 -17.32 -1.97
C HIS A 141 0.30 -16.49 -1.26
N ASP A 142 0.29 -15.17 -1.47
CA ASP A 142 1.20 -14.23 -0.85
C ASP A 142 0.55 -13.51 0.34
N GLU A 143 0.90 -13.99 1.54
CA GLU A 143 0.39 -13.43 2.79
C GLU A 143 0.81 -11.95 3.01
N LEU A 144 1.77 -11.41 2.26
CA LEU A 144 2.23 -10.01 2.35
C LEU A 144 1.67 -9.09 1.25
N ASP A 145 0.80 -9.59 0.36
CA ASP A 145 0.35 -8.86 -0.82
C ASP A 145 -0.32 -7.51 -0.46
N GLY A 146 -1.15 -7.48 0.58
CA GLY A 146 -1.79 -6.24 1.05
C GLY A 146 -0.79 -5.18 1.52
N VAL A 147 0.28 -5.58 2.22
CA VAL A 147 1.37 -4.68 2.62
C VAL A 147 2.10 -4.15 1.39
N ARG A 148 2.41 -5.03 0.42
CA ARG A 148 3.08 -4.67 -0.84
C ARG A 148 2.30 -3.67 -1.67
N TYR A 149 1.02 -3.96 -1.85
CA TYR A 149 0.11 -3.08 -2.54
C TYR A 149 0.08 -1.69 -1.91
N TRP A 150 -0.10 -1.63 -0.58
CA TRP A 150 -0.13 -0.36 0.14
C TRP A 150 1.17 0.43 -0.03
N GLY A 151 2.33 -0.19 0.19
CA GLY A 151 3.63 0.47 0.04
C GLY A 151 3.84 1.02 -1.38
N ASN A 152 3.58 0.21 -2.40
CA ASN A 152 3.69 0.65 -3.81
C ASN A 152 2.75 1.80 -4.15
N LEU A 153 1.52 1.78 -3.63
CA LEU A 153 0.56 2.85 -3.85
C LEU A 153 1.02 4.16 -3.19
N VAL A 154 1.56 4.09 -1.96
CA VAL A 154 2.09 5.29 -1.29
C VAL A 154 3.29 5.87 -2.06
N ASP A 155 4.21 5.03 -2.52
CA ASP A 155 5.37 5.49 -3.31
C ASP A 155 4.93 6.18 -4.60
N GLN A 156 4.05 5.55 -5.38
CA GLN A 156 3.50 6.16 -6.60
C GLN A 156 2.76 7.47 -6.32
N TYR A 157 2.01 7.53 -5.21
CA TYR A 157 1.29 8.73 -4.81
C TYR A 157 2.26 9.88 -4.54
N ARG A 158 3.34 9.61 -3.82
CA ARG A 158 4.39 10.59 -3.50
C ARG A 158 5.08 11.11 -4.76
N ASP A 159 5.42 10.22 -5.69
CA ASP A 159 6.06 10.61 -6.95
C ASP A 159 5.17 11.56 -7.76
N VAL A 160 3.89 11.21 -7.93
CA VAL A 160 2.95 12.06 -8.67
C VAL A 160 2.71 13.39 -7.96
N LEU A 161 2.64 13.39 -6.63
CA LEU A 161 2.50 14.60 -5.82
C LEU A 161 3.69 15.55 -6.04
N THR A 162 4.92 15.04 -5.93
CA THR A 162 6.15 15.80 -6.16
C THR A 162 6.19 16.36 -7.57
N CYS A 163 5.99 15.51 -8.58
CA CYS A 163 6.01 15.93 -9.98
C CYS A 163 4.94 17.00 -10.28
N LEU A 164 3.76 16.90 -9.68
CA LEU A 164 2.69 17.88 -9.90
C LEU A 164 3.01 19.24 -9.26
N LEU A 165 3.56 19.24 -8.04
CA LEU A 165 4.02 20.46 -7.37
C LEU A 165 5.14 21.15 -8.16
N GLU A 166 6.11 20.37 -8.65
CA GLU A 166 7.19 20.87 -9.50
C GLU A 166 6.67 21.40 -10.84
N LYS A 167 5.76 20.68 -11.50
CA LYS A 167 5.15 21.11 -12.76
C LYS A 167 4.37 22.41 -12.57
N ASN A 168 3.65 22.55 -11.46
CA ASN A 168 2.93 23.78 -11.14
C ASN A 168 3.88 24.96 -10.92
N HIS A 169 4.97 24.76 -10.16
CA HIS A 169 5.97 25.81 -9.94
C HIS A 169 6.65 26.25 -11.25
N ASN A 170 6.84 25.31 -12.18
CA ASN A 170 7.54 25.53 -13.45
C ASN A 170 6.60 25.79 -14.64
N VAL A 171 5.30 26.04 -14.44
CA VAL A 171 4.29 26.11 -15.53
C VAL A 171 4.63 27.10 -16.64
N HIS A 172 5.31 28.20 -16.29
CA HIS A 172 5.74 29.24 -17.24
C HIS A 172 7.23 29.17 -17.58
N ARG A 173 7.98 28.20 -17.04
CA ARG A 173 9.44 28.11 -17.27
C ARG A 173 9.74 27.90 -18.74
N ASP A 174 8.90 27.14 -19.45
CA ASP A 174 9.11 26.76 -20.85
C ASP A 174 9.05 27.97 -21.81
N PHE A 175 8.38 29.05 -21.41
CA PHE A 175 8.37 30.33 -22.13
C PHE A 175 9.76 30.86 -22.43
N ARG A 176 10.74 30.61 -21.55
CA ARG A 176 12.14 31.09 -21.74
C ARG A 176 12.81 30.51 -22.99
N HIS A 177 12.28 29.40 -23.50
CA HIS A 177 12.77 28.70 -24.67
C HIS A 177 11.95 29.02 -25.93
N ALA A 178 10.92 29.86 -25.81
CA ALA A 178 10.05 30.21 -26.92
C ALA A 178 10.79 30.98 -28.01
N TYR A 179 10.43 30.71 -29.25
CA TYR A 179 11.02 31.31 -30.42
C TYR A 179 10.73 32.82 -30.47
N HIS A 180 11.76 33.65 -30.72
CA HIS A 180 11.69 35.10 -30.56
C HIS A 180 10.71 35.81 -31.52
N TYR A 181 10.47 35.24 -32.70
CA TYR A 181 9.64 35.85 -33.76
C TYR A 181 8.25 36.29 -33.28
N ALA A 182 7.56 35.45 -32.50
CA ALA A 182 6.17 35.68 -32.08
C ALA A 182 6.04 36.22 -30.65
N LYS A 183 7.04 36.97 -30.14
CA LYS A 183 7.19 37.31 -28.71
C LYS A 183 5.92 37.86 -28.05
N SER A 184 5.17 38.75 -28.73
CA SER A 184 3.92 39.32 -28.21
C SER A 184 2.82 38.26 -28.04
N THR A 185 2.65 37.38 -29.01
CA THR A 185 1.70 36.25 -28.95
C THR A 185 2.11 35.25 -27.86
N VAL A 186 3.41 34.92 -27.78
CA VAL A 186 3.93 34.04 -26.73
C VAL A 186 3.65 34.62 -25.33
N GLN A 187 3.85 35.92 -25.15
CA GLN A 187 3.57 36.62 -23.88
C GLN A 187 2.08 36.55 -23.53
N ARG A 188 1.19 36.79 -24.49
CA ARG A 188 -0.27 36.69 -24.31
C ARG A 188 -0.70 35.28 -23.90
N ILE A 189 -0.12 34.26 -24.54
CA ILE A 189 -0.38 32.85 -24.19
C ILE A 189 0.12 32.55 -22.78
N ARG A 190 1.32 33.01 -22.42
CA ARG A 190 1.87 32.86 -21.05
C ARG A 190 0.94 33.46 -19.99
N GLU A 191 0.43 34.66 -20.22
CA GLU A 191 -0.47 35.35 -19.27
C GLU A 191 -1.83 34.67 -19.14
N ARG A 192 -2.32 34.04 -20.21
CA ARG A 192 -3.60 33.33 -20.22
C ARG A 192 -3.48 31.86 -19.81
N LYS A 193 -2.30 31.26 -19.87
CA LYS A 193 -2.10 29.84 -19.51
C LYS A 193 -2.29 29.68 -17.99
N PRO A 194 -3.29 28.90 -17.53
CA PRO A 194 -3.54 28.75 -16.11
C PRO A 194 -2.46 27.87 -15.46
N ALA A 195 -2.21 28.11 -14.17
CA ALA A 195 -1.48 27.18 -13.33
C ALA A 195 -2.23 25.84 -13.25
N TYR A 196 -1.50 24.74 -13.05
CA TYR A 196 -2.09 23.40 -12.91
C TYR A 196 -2.89 23.26 -11.61
N LEU A 197 -2.48 23.98 -10.57
CA LEU A 197 -3.09 24.00 -9.25
C LEU A 197 -3.51 25.44 -8.89
N SER A 198 -4.63 25.57 -8.20
CA SER A 198 -4.99 26.81 -7.49
C SER A 198 -4.12 26.98 -6.23
N ASP A 199 -4.03 28.19 -5.70
CA ASP A 199 -3.24 28.46 -4.48
C ASP A 199 -3.69 27.58 -3.30
N GLN A 200 -5.00 27.37 -3.15
CA GLN A 200 -5.56 26.45 -2.15
C GLN A 200 -5.02 25.03 -2.34
N ASN A 201 -5.11 24.49 -3.56
CA ASN A 201 -4.63 23.13 -3.85
C ASN A 201 -3.10 23.03 -3.66
N VAL A 202 -2.33 24.07 -4.00
CA VAL A 202 -0.88 24.10 -3.75
C VAL A 202 -0.58 24.01 -2.26
N MET A 203 -1.29 24.78 -1.43
CA MET A 203 -1.13 24.77 0.02
C MET A 203 -1.50 23.40 0.62
N ASP A 204 -2.63 22.82 0.22
CA ASP A 204 -3.07 21.51 0.71
C ASP A 204 -2.09 20.40 0.32
N LEU A 205 -1.65 20.37 -0.93
CA LEU A 205 -0.70 19.37 -1.42
C LEU A 205 0.70 19.51 -0.81
N ARG A 206 1.18 20.74 -0.56
CA ARG A 206 2.43 20.97 0.18
C ARG A 206 2.33 20.55 1.63
N THR A 207 1.19 20.80 2.27
CA THR A 207 0.92 20.35 3.64
C THR A 207 0.93 18.83 3.70
N ILE A 208 0.33 18.16 2.72
CA ILE A 208 0.41 16.70 2.59
C ILE A 208 1.87 16.26 2.39
N TYR A 209 2.58 16.85 1.43
CA TYR A 209 3.96 16.47 1.11
C TYR A 209 4.91 16.63 2.31
N GLY A 210 4.83 17.75 3.03
CA GLY A 210 5.67 18.04 4.19
C GLY A 210 5.27 17.31 5.47
N GLY A 211 3.99 16.93 5.62
CA GLY A 211 3.48 16.18 6.77
C GLY A 211 3.75 14.67 6.70
N ILE A 212 4.12 14.15 5.54
CA ILE A 212 4.66 12.80 5.45
C ILE A 212 6.12 12.91 5.87
N LYS A 213 6.55 12.12 6.85
CA LYS A 213 7.95 12.10 7.34
C LYS A 213 8.93 12.14 6.17
N ASP A 214 10.10 12.75 6.38
CA ASP A 214 11.19 12.80 5.40
C ASP A 214 11.27 11.50 4.58
N ALA A 215 11.48 11.60 3.26
CA ALA A 215 11.38 10.46 2.35
C ALA A 215 12.26 9.28 2.80
N ALA A 216 13.46 9.57 3.33
CA ALA A 216 14.34 8.56 3.88
C ALA A 216 13.76 7.93 5.17
N ALA A 217 13.27 8.76 6.10
CA ALA A 217 12.59 8.29 7.31
C ALA A 217 11.34 7.44 7.01
N TYR A 218 10.54 7.82 6.01
CA TYR A 218 9.39 7.03 5.57
C TYR A 218 9.81 5.67 5.03
N HIS A 219 10.86 5.63 4.19
CA HIS A 219 11.38 4.37 3.65
C HIS A 219 11.90 3.44 4.76
N ASP A 220 12.58 4.00 5.76
CA ASP A 220 13.03 3.25 6.93
C ASP A 220 11.86 2.69 7.75
N GLU A 221 10.79 3.47 7.94
CA GLU A 221 9.57 3.02 8.63
C GLU A 221 8.84 1.93 7.85
N LEU A 222 8.71 2.09 6.53
CA LEU A 222 8.13 1.08 5.66
C LEU A 222 8.93 -0.22 5.74
N LYS A 223 10.25 -0.15 5.71
CA LYS A 223 11.14 -1.31 5.87
C LYS A 223 10.97 -1.99 7.22
N ARG A 224 10.86 -1.22 8.32
CA ARG A 224 10.57 -1.76 9.66
C ARG A 224 9.21 -2.46 9.69
N PHE A 225 8.18 -1.85 9.09
CA PHE A 225 6.85 -2.43 9.00
C PHE A 225 6.83 -3.74 8.20
N TYR A 226 7.49 -3.80 7.04
CA TYR A 226 7.63 -5.03 6.26
C TYR A 226 8.31 -6.15 7.06
N ASN A 227 9.41 -5.82 7.75
CA ASN A 227 10.12 -6.81 8.56
C ASN A 227 9.24 -7.35 9.70
N GLN A 228 8.53 -6.46 10.39
CA GLN A 228 7.62 -6.82 11.47
C GLN A 228 6.44 -7.67 10.96
N ALA A 229 5.79 -7.24 9.88
CA ALA A 229 4.71 -7.98 9.21
C ALA A 229 5.16 -9.38 8.77
N GLY A 230 6.35 -9.49 8.16
CA GLY A 230 6.91 -10.77 7.73
C GLY A 230 7.22 -11.72 8.90
N LEU A 231 7.68 -11.20 10.04
CA LEU A 231 7.89 -12.00 11.25
C LEU A 231 6.56 -12.49 11.82
N THR A 232 5.55 -11.62 11.93
CA THR A 232 4.22 -11.97 12.42
C THR A 232 3.59 -13.08 11.58
N LEU A 233 3.59 -12.94 10.25
CA LEU A 233 3.00 -13.95 9.35
C LEU A 233 3.72 -15.31 9.44
N LYS A 234 5.06 -15.32 9.51
CA LYS A 234 5.82 -16.56 9.70
C LYS A 234 5.45 -17.27 11.00
N GLY A 235 5.23 -16.50 12.08
CA GLY A 235 4.73 -17.01 13.36
C GLY A 235 3.35 -17.64 13.21
N VAL A 236 2.40 -16.89 12.64
CA VAL A 236 1.01 -17.36 12.40
C VAL A 236 0.98 -18.63 11.56
N ALA A 237 1.75 -18.69 10.47
CA ALA A 237 1.81 -19.85 9.60
C ALA A 237 2.38 -21.07 10.34
N GLY A 238 3.45 -20.87 11.12
CA GLY A 238 4.04 -21.93 11.94
C GLY A 238 3.05 -22.49 12.96
N GLU A 239 2.38 -21.62 13.70
CA GLU A 239 1.34 -22.01 14.66
C GLU A 239 0.19 -22.77 13.99
N ARG A 240 -0.28 -22.30 12.83
CA ARG A 240 -1.37 -22.94 12.08
C ARG A 240 -0.99 -24.38 11.67
N LEU A 241 0.23 -24.58 11.20
CA LEU A 241 0.74 -25.91 10.82
C LEU A 241 0.86 -26.84 12.02
N VAL A 242 1.34 -26.36 13.16
CA VAL A 242 1.40 -27.18 14.38
C VAL A 242 -0.01 -27.53 14.85
N LYS A 243 -0.92 -26.54 14.90
CA LYS A 243 -2.33 -26.73 15.28
C LYS A 243 -3.01 -27.81 14.43
N SER A 244 -2.79 -27.84 13.12
CA SER A 244 -3.40 -28.86 12.25
C SER A 244 -2.89 -30.27 12.54
N VAL A 245 -1.59 -30.42 12.85
CA VAL A 245 -0.99 -31.71 13.22
C VAL A 245 -1.53 -32.24 14.55
N VAL A 246 -1.72 -31.37 15.55
CA VAL A 246 -2.13 -31.79 16.90
C VAL A 246 -3.66 -31.93 17.06
N LYS A 247 -4.46 -31.14 16.32
CA LYS A 247 -5.94 -31.20 16.38
C LYS A 247 -6.55 -32.47 15.79
N ALA A 248 -5.80 -33.24 15.00
CA ALA A 248 -6.29 -34.48 14.40
C ALA A 248 -6.61 -35.59 15.42
N ASP A 249 -6.23 -35.42 16.70
CA ASP A 249 -6.58 -36.32 17.79
C ASP A 249 -7.78 -35.80 18.58
N ALA A 250 -8.88 -36.56 18.58
CA ALA A 250 -10.15 -36.22 19.24
C ALA A 250 -10.02 -35.95 20.75
N ASN A 251 -8.93 -36.41 21.39
CA ASN A 251 -8.70 -36.26 22.83
C ASN A 251 -7.69 -35.15 23.19
N SER A 252 -7.21 -34.38 22.21
CA SER A 252 -6.23 -33.32 22.43
C SER A 252 -6.91 -31.96 22.64
N ARG A 253 -6.60 -31.31 23.77
CA ARG A 253 -6.95 -29.93 24.08
C ARG A 253 -5.78 -29.03 23.74
N VAL A 254 -6.00 -28.04 22.88
CA VAL A 254 -4.95 -27.15 22.36
C VAL A 254 -5.20 -25.75 22.88
N LEU A 255 -4.25 -25.25 23.64
CA LEU A 255 -4.25 -23.92 24.25
C LEU A 255 -3.18 -23.06 23.57
N THR A 256 -3.53 -21.86 23.09
CA THR A 256 -2.58 -20.98 22.37
C THR A 256 -2.69 -19.55 22.80
N SER A 257 -1.67 -18.75 22.46
CA SER A 257 -1.55 -17.36 22.92
C SER A 257 -1.55 -17.29 24.45
N LEU A 258 -0.84 -18.24 25.07
CA LEU A 258 -0.82 -18.35 26.51
C LEU A 258 0.23 -17.44 27.09
N ASN A 259 -0.16 -16.66 28.09
CA ASN A 259 0.73 -15.81 28.84
C ASN A 259 0.60 -16.11 30.33
N LEU A 260 1.56 -16.88 30.86
CA LEU A 260 1.52 -17.36 32.24
C LEU A 260 2.41 -16.51 33.16
N PRO A 261 2.02 -16.30 34.43
CA PRO A 261 2.87 -15.60 35.40
C PRO A 261 4.21 -16.29 35.52
N TYR A 262 5.29 -15.51 35.51
CA TYR A 262 6.61 -16.02 35.83
C TYR A 262 7.54 -14.93 36.36
N ALA A 263 8.12 -15.14 37.53
CA ALA A 263 9.15 -14.26 38.08
C ALA A 263 10.52 -14.66 37.52
N TYR A 264 11.07 -13.85 36.62
CA TYR A 264 12.49 -13.98 36.24
C TYR A 264 13.36 -13.51 37.41
N HIS A 265 14.66 -13.84 37.41
CA HIS A 265 15.58 -13.45 38.48
C HIS A 265 15.42 -11.95 38.83
N ASN A 266 15.30 -11.66 40.13
CA ASN A 266 15.07 -10.35 40.77
C ASN A 266 13.61 -9.99 41.11
N GLY A 267 12.68 -10.95 41.09
CA GLY A 267 11.32 -10.74 41.63
C GLY A 267 10.45 -9.77 40.82
N THR A 268 10.86 -9.44 39.60
CA THR A 268 10.04 -8.65 38.68
C THR A 268 8.95 -9.57 38.13
N GLU A 269 7.69 -9.25 38.45
CA GLU A 269 6.56 -9.92 37.83
C GLU A 269 6.66 -9.74 36.31
N ASN A 270 6.70 -10.86 35.62
CA ASN A 270 6.73 -10.93 34.18
C ASN A 270 5.73 -12.01 33.75
N SER A 271 5.47 -12.03 32.46
CA SER A 271 4.60 -13.01 31.88
C SER A 271 5.36 -13.75 30.78
N ASN A 272 5.24 -15.07 30.83
CA ASN A 272 5.95 -15.98 29.97
C ASN A 272 5.04 -16.37 28.81
N GLN A 273 5.32 -15.79 27.64
CA GLN A 273 4.58 -16.05 26.41
C GLN A 273 4.94 -17.44 25.87
N ILE A 274 3.93 -18.30 25.76
CA ILE A 274 4.04 -19.67 25.28
C ILE A 274 3.21 -19.79 23.99
N ASP A 275 3.82 -20.26 22.90
CA ASP A 275 3.16 -20.35 21.60
C ASP A 275 1.94 -21.29 21.66
N CYS A 276 2.14 -22.51 22.20
CA CYS A 276 1.09 -23.52 22.28
C CYS A 276 1.34 -24.52 23.42
N ILE A 277 0.27 -24.95 24.09
CA ILE A 277 0.25 -26.11 24.98
C ILE A 277 -0.78 -27.11 24.46
N VAL A 278 -0.39 -28.38 24.35
CA VAL A 278 -1.29 -29.50 24.05
C VAL A 278 -1.44 -30.34 25.30
N VAL A 279 -2.68 -30.55 25.74
CA VAL A 279 -3.01 -31.42 26.86
C VAL A 279 -3.86 -32.57 26.34
N ASN A 280 -3.42 -33.80 26.56
CA ASN A 280 -4.18 -34.99 26.20
C ASN A 280 -3.89 -36.12 27.20
N GLN A 281 -4.43 -37.31 26.94
CA GLN A 281 -4.22 -38.46 27.83
C GLN A 281 -2.75 -38.90 27.93
N LYS A 282 -1.90 -38.52 26.98
CA LYS A 282 -0.47 -38.84 26.96
C LYS A 282 0.38 -37.87 27.76
N GLY A 283 -0.11 -36.67 28.06
CA GLY A 283 0.63 -35.70 28.85
C GLY A 283 0.30 -34.25 28.54
N ILE A 284 1.19 -33.37 28.97
CA ILE A 284 1.17 -31.93 28.77
C ILE A 284 2.40 -31.58 27.92
N PHE A 285 2.18 -31.05 26.72
CA PHE A 285 3.24 -30.73 25.77
C PHE A 285 3.26 -29.23 25.52
N VAL A 286 4.29 -28.57 26.04
CA VAL A 286 4.57 -27.17 25.79
C VAL A 286 5.40 -27.06 24.51
N LEU A 287 4.86 -26.39 23.51
CA LEU A 287 5.43 -26.30 22.18
C LEU A 287 5.94 -24.88 21.94
N GLU A 288 7.24 -24.75 21.69
CA GLU A 288 7.86 -23.53 21.17
C GLU A 288 8.07 -23.71 19.68
N ILE A 289 7.46 -22.85 18.86
CA ILE A 289 7.32 -23.05 17.43
C ILE A 289 8.29 -22.13 16.68
N LYS A 290 9.11 -22.71 15.80
CA LYS A 290 10.08 -21.99 14.98
C LYS A 290 9.87 -22.31 13.50
N ASN A 291 9.49 -21.29 12.74
CA ASN A 291 9.30 -21.39 11.29
C ASN A 291 10.48 -20.75 10.53
N TYR A 292 11.69 -21.28 10.77
CA TYR A 292 12.92 -20.76 10.17
C TYR A 292 13.19 -21.36 8.79
N THR A 293 13.75 -20.54 7.90
CA THR A 293 14.30 -20.97 6.61
C THR A 293 15.77 -21.32 6.79
N ALA A 294 16.07 -22.60 7.04
CA ALA A 294 17.42 -23.14 7.19
C ALA A 294 17.49 -24.53 6.52
N ASP A 295 18.68 -24.96 6.12
CA ASP A 295 18.87 -26.30 5.54
C ASP A 295 18.73 -27.35 6.65
N THR A 296 19.37 -27.09 7.80
CA THR A 296 19.27 -27.89 9.01
C THR A 296 19.08 -27.00 10.24
N ILE A 297 18.40 -27.51 11.28
CA ILE A 297 18.22 -26.85 12.58
C ILE A 297 18.34 -27.84 13.74
N GLY A 298 18.92 -27.39 14.85
CA GLY A 298 19.03 -28.19 16.07
C GLY A 298 19.37 -27.35 17.30
N ILE A 299 19.76 -28.05 18.36
CA ILE A 299 20.25 -27.48 19.61
C ILE A 299 21.67 -28.01 19.87
N ASP A 300 22.59 -27.12 20.21
CA ASP A 300 23.92 -27.52 20.68
C ASP A 300 23.92 -27.92 22.16
N GLN A 301 25.09 -28.38 22.63
CA GLN A 301 25.28 -28.80 24.02
C GLN A 301 25.04 -27.66 25.04
N ASP A 302 25.21 -26.41 24.63
CA ASP A 302 24.96 -25.22 25.45
C ASP A 302 23.48 -24.81 25.50
N GLY A 303 22.61 -25.55 24.82
CA GLY A 303 21.19 -25.26 24.72
C GLY A 303 20.87 -24.10 23.79
N ARG A 304 21.75 -23.77 22.84
CA ARG A 304 21.52 -22.72 21.82
C ARG A 304 20.98 -23.32 20.54
N ILE A 305 20.14 -22.54 19.83
CA ILE A 305 19.73 -22.90 18.48
C ILE A 305 20.97 -22.89 17.57
N VAL A 306 21.14 -23.96 16.80
CA VAL A 306 22.10 -24.03 15.70
C VAL A 306 21.33 -24.21 14.40
N THR A 307 21.72 -23.44 13.38
CA THR A 307 21.16 -23.57 12.03
C THR A 307 22.29 -23.62 11.02
N GLU A 308 22.16 -24.45 9.99
CA GLU A 308 23.04 -24.42 8.84
C GLU A 308 22.31 -23.87 7.62
N ARG A 309 22.97 -23.00 6.87
CA ARG A 309 22.44 -22.42 5.64
C ARG A 309 23.55 -22.16 4.64
N GLY A 310 23.46 -22.78 3.47
CA GLY A 310 24.45 -22.61 2.39
C GLY A 310 25.87 -22.99 2.83
N GLY A 311 26.00 -24.05 3.64
CA GLY A 311 27.28 -24.53 4.16
C GLY A 311 27.89 -23.70 5.30
N ARG A 312 27.17 -22.70 5.84
CA ARG A 312 27.60 -21.92 7.01
C ARG A 312 26.75 -22.25 8.22
N THR A 313 27.40 -22.40 9.38
CA THR A 313 26.75 -22.64 10.67
C THR A 313 26.54 -21.33 11.41
N PHE A 314 25.33 -21.12 11.92
CA PHE A 314 24.94 -19.96 12.72
C PHE A 314 24.45 -20.44 14.09
N ARG A 315 24.89 -19.75 15.15
CA ARG A 315 24.48 -20.01 16.54
C ARG A 315 23.62 -18.86 17.04
N GLY A 316 22.43 -19.19 17.53
CA GLY A 316 21.42 -18.25 17.99
C GLY A 316 21.34 -18.15 19.52
N SER A 317 20.13 -17.79 19.98
CA SER A 317 19.80 -17.63 21.39
C SER A 317 19.86 -18.95 22.17
N ARG A 318 20.12 -18.85 23.48
CA ARG A 318 20.10 -19.98 24.43
C ARG A 318 18.65 -20.31 24.80
N ILE A 319 18.05 -21.19 24.03
CA ILE A 319 16.64 -21.57 24.18
C ILE A 319 16.39 -22.53 25.33
N ALA A 320 17.33 -23.39 25.71
CA ALA A 320 17.15 -24.31 26.85
C ALA A 320 16.67 -23.59 28.13
N ARG A 321 17.20 -22.38 28.37
CA ARG A 321 16.77 -21.53 29.49
C ARG A 321 15.34 -21.03 29.33
N GLN A 322 14.95 -20.63 28.13
CA GLN A 322 13.56 -20.24 27.81
C GLN A 322 12.61 -21.42 28.05
N GLY A 323 12.94 -22.62 27.55
CA GLY A 323 12.16 -23.83 27.80
C GLY A 323 12.03 -24.17 29.28
N GLN A 324 13.07 -23.95 30.09
CA GLN A 324 12.98 -24.13 31.54
C GLN A 324 11.98 -23.16 32.18
N PHE A 325 11.95 -21.91 31.72
CA PHE A 325 10.97 -20.95 32.20
C PHE A 325 9.55 -21.34 31.82
N HIS A 326 9.33 -21.85 30.60
CA HIS A 326 8.02 -22.36 30.20
C HIS A 326 7.58 -23.56 31.07
N TYR A 327 8.48 -24.51 31.29
CA TYR A 327 8.25 -25.64 32.18
C TYR A 327 7.82 -25.20 33.58
N ASN A 328 8.58 -24.27 34.17
CA ASN A 328 8.31 -23.78 35.52
C ASN A 328 7.00 -22.99 35.59
N ALA A 329 6.72 -22.12 34.62
CA ALA A 329 5.48 -21.33 34.58
C ALA A 329 4.23 -22.23 34.51
N VAL A 330 4.28 -23.32 33.71
CA VAL A 330 3.19 -24.30 33.66
C VAL A 330 3.06 -25.05 34.99
N LEU A 331 4.17 -25.48 35.60
CA LEU A 331 4.10 -26.13 36.91
C LEU A 331 3.56 -25.21 38.01
N GLU A 332 3.94 -23.93 38.01
CA GLU A 332 3.43 -22.93 38.95
C GLU A 332 1.93 -22.74 38.77
N ALA A 333 1.43 -22.67 37.52
CA ALA A 333 0.00 -22.62 37.24
C ALA A 333 -0.74 -23.84 37.80
N LEU A 334 -0.22 -25.06 37.57
CA LEU A 334 -0.82 -26.31 38.07
C LEU A 334 -0.74 -26.47 39.59
N ALA A 335 0.36 -26.01 40.21
CA ALA A 335 0.56 -26.13 41.65
C ALA A 335 -0.36 -25.22 42.45
N ALA A 336 -0.82 -24.15 41.82
CA ALA A 336 -1.66 -23.14 42.43
C ALA A 336 -3.18 -23.41 42.23
N ASP A 337 -3.53 -24.51 41.57
CA ASP A 337 -4.90 -25.01 41.42
C ASP A 337 -5.15 -26.17 42.41
N GLU A 338 -6.16 -26.06 43.27
CA GLU A 338 -6.38 -27.04 44.34
C GLU A 338 -6.90 -28.40 43.84
N GLU A 339 -7.55 -28.46 42.66
CA GLU A 339 -8.04 -29.72 42.07
C GLU A 339 -6.89 -30.51 41.43
N VAL A 340 -5.95 -29.81 40.80
CA VAL A 340 -4.83 -30.41 40.07
C VAL A 340 -3.63 -30.71 40.98
N LYS A 341 -3.41 -29.90 42.02
CA LYS A 341 -2.27 -29.98 42.96
C LYS A 341 -2.03 -31.37 43.57
N PRO A 342 -3.04 -32.18 43.96
CA PRO A 342 -2.81 -33.56 44.43
C PRO A 342 -2.11 -34.45 43.39
N ALA A 343 -2.31 -34.20 42.10
CA ALA A 343 -1.70 -34.95 41.00
C ALA A 343 -0.35 -34.36 40.53
N LEU A 344 0.12 -33.26 41.10
CA LEU A 344 1.27 -32.50 40.58
C LEU A 344 2.55 -33.34 40.44
N LYS A 345 2.82 -34.25 41.39
CA LYS A 345 4.00 -35.15 41.33
C LYS A 345 3.96 -36.05 40.08
N TYR A 346 2.77 -36.49 39.69
CA TYR A 346 2.56 -37.30 38.49
C TYR A 346 2.64 -36.41 37.25
N LEU A 347 1.92 -35.28 37.23
CA LEU A 347 1.90 -34.34 36.10
C LEU A 347 3.29 -33.80 35.75
N ARG A 348 4.14 -33.56 36.75
CA ARG A 348 5.53 -33.14 36.57
C ARG A 348 6.34 -34.08 35.66
N ARG A 349 6.03 -35.38 35.70
CA ARG A 349 6.68 -36.42 34.87
C ARG A 349 6.08 -36.52 33.46
N GLN A 350 4.87 -35.99 33.27
CA GLN A 350 4.11 -35.99 32.02
C GLN A 350 4.17 -34.63 31.30
N LEU A 351 4.94 -33.68 31.83
CA LEU A 351 5.16 -32.36 31.24
C LEU A 351 6.41 -32.37 30.37
N HIS A 352 6.24 -32.04 29.10
CA HIS A 352 7.27 -32.04 28.08
C HIS A 352 7.41 -30.65 27.45
N VAL A 353 8.63 -30.16 27.27
CA VAL A 353 8.90 -28.93 26.51
C VAL A 353 9.60 -29.30 25.21
N LEU A 354 8.99 -28.94 24.09
CA LEU A 354 9.40 -29.35 22.75
C LEU A 354 9.61 -28.12 21.86
N TYR A 355 10.68 -28.13 21.07
CA TYR A 355 10.93 -27.13 20.04
C TYR A 355 10.53 -27.70 18.69
N ILE A 356 9.66 -27.00 17.97
CA ILE A 356 9.08 -27.51 16.74
C ILE A 356 9.59 -26.69 15.56
N SER A 357 10.22 -27.37 14.61
CA SER A 357 10.44 -26.78 13.29
C SER A 357 9.17 -26.93 12.47
N ALA A 358 8.47 -25.81 12.24
CA ALA A 358 7.24 -25.80 11.46
C ALA A 358 7.48 -25.77 9.94
N ASN A 359 8.73 -25.55 9.50
CA ASN A 359 9.08 -25.58 8.09
C ASN A 359 9.36 -27.03 7.66
N PRO A 360 8.56 -27.62 6.74
CA PRO A 360 8.73 -29.02 6.34
C PRO A 360 10.01 -29.29 5.54
N GLN A 361 10.63 -28.25 4.98
CA GLN A 361 11.88 -28.39 4.21
C GLN A 361 13.13 -28.42 5.10
N THR A 362 13.02 -27.96 6.35
CA THR A 362 14.15 -27.89 7.27
C THR A 362 14.43 -29.26 7.88
N LYS A 363 15.66 -29.75 7.75
CA LYS A 363 16.09 -31.01 8.38
C LYS A 363 16.42 -30.79 9.85
N ILE A 364 16.06 -31.74 10.71
CA ILE A 364 16.46 -31.69 12.12
C ILE A 364 17.87 -32.26 12.26
N MET A 365 18.78 -31.51 12.88
CA MET A 365 20.13 -31.98 13.19
C MET A 365 20.04 -33.11 14.22
N SER A 366 20.85 -34.15 14.03
CA SER A 366 21.01 -35.22 15.01
C SER A 366 21.46 -34.65 16.35
N VAL A 367 20.85 -35.12 17.44
CA VAL A 367 21.20 -34.71 18.79
C VAL A 367 22.68 -34.99 19.03
N LEU A 368 23.46 -33.96 19.40
CA LEU A 368 24.87 -34.14 19.71
C LEU A 368 25.03 -35.09 20.91
N PRO A 369 26.01 -36.01 20.88
CA PRO A 369 26.35 -36.82 22.04
C PRO A 369 26.59 -35.92 23.26
N GLY A 370 25.88 -36.18 24.37
CA GLY A 370 25.96 -35.39 25.61
C GLY A 370 25.06 -34.16 25.71
N ALA A 371 24.24 -33.85 24.69
CA ALA A 371 23.26 -32.78 24.79
C ALA A 371 22.14 -33.13 25.79
N ASN A 372 21.66 -32.13 26.54
CA ASN A 372 20.60 -32.32 27.52
C ASN A 372 19.30 -32.78 26.83
N HIS A 373 18.95 -34.06 27.00
CA HIS A 373 17.83 -34.72 26.34
C HIS A 373 16.43 -34.14 26.65
N HIS A 374 16.33 -33.24 27.64
CA HIS A 374 15.11 -32.54 27.99
C HIS A 374 14.69 -31.47 26.97
N TYR A 375 15.59 -31.07 26.07
CA TYR A 375 15.30 -30.08 25.02
C TYR A 375 15.53 -30.71 23.65
N ARG A 376 14.44 -30.95 22.92
CA ARG A 376 14.49 -31.61 21.60
C ARG A 376 13.90 -30.70 20.54
N PHE A 377 14.58 -30.64 19.40
CA PHE A 377 13.96 -30.17 18.16
C PHE A 377 13.26 -31.33 17.47
N LEU A 378 12.03 -31.09 17.02
CA LEU A 378 11.23 -32.03 16.26
C LEU A 378 10.75 -31.36 14.97
N SER A 379 10.65 -32.16 13.90
CA SER A 379 9.86 -31.77 12.73
C SER A 379 8.37 -31.90 13.04
N LEU A 380 7.50 -31.36 12.18
CA LEU A 380 6.06 -31.57 12.29
C LEU A 380 5.67 -33.06 12.32
N ALA A 381 6.32 -33.91 11.49
CA ALA A 381 6.10 -35.35 11.50
C ALA A 381 6.62 -36.00 12.81
N GLY A 382 7.79 -35.56 13.28
CA GLY A 382 8.37 -36.03 14.53
C GLY A 382 7.54 -35.65 15.76
N LEU A 383 6.87 -34.49 15.74
CA LEU A 383 5.95 -34.07 16.81
C LEU A 383 4.84 -35.09 17.00
N ARG A 384 4.20 -35.54 15.91
CA ARG A 384 3.10 -36.51 16.01
C ARG A 384 3.58 -37.83 16.59
N GLN A 385 4.68 -38.37 16.05
CA GLN A 385 5.28 -39.61 16.53
C GLN A 385 5.67 -39.53 18.01
N TYR A 386 6.20 -38.38 18.44
CA TYR A 386 6.59 -38.16 19.82
C TYR A 386 5.38 -38.17 20.77
N ILE A 387 4.30 -37.45 20.43
CA ILE A 387 3.08 -37.42 21.24
C ILE A 387 2.46 -38.83 21.33
N ASP A 388 2.32 -39.52 20.20
CA ASP A 388 1.70 -40.86 20.15
C ASP A 388 2.51 -41.92 20.92
N GLY A 389 3.84 -41.83 20.83
CA GLY A 389 4.78 -42.72 21.51
C GLY A 389 5.04 -42.38 22.98
N THR A 390 4.50 -41.27 23.49
CA THR A 390 4.67 -40.89 24.90
C THR A 390 3.81 -41.79 25.79
N ASN A 391 4.44 -42.36 26.83
CA ASN A 391 3.78 -43.24 27.79
C ASN A 391 3.12 -42.45 28.93
N GLY A 392 1.99 -41.83 28.63
CA GLY A 392 1.09 -41.20 29.62
C GLY A 392 -0.29 -41.83 29.65
N GLN A 393 -0.96 -41.71 30.80
CA GLN A 393 -2.32 -42.20 31.06
C GLN A 393 -3.12 -41.20 31.91
N LEU A 394 -3.09 -39.91 31.51
CA LEU A 394 -3.93 -38.89 32.15
C LEU A 394 -5.41 -39.24 31.90
N ARG A 395 -6.19 -39.32 32.98
CA ARG A 395 -7.63 -39.53 32.89
C ARG A 395 -8.29 -38.32 32.22
N PRO A 396 -9.37 -38.49 31.43
CA PRO A 396 -10.07 -37.37 30.80
C PRO A 396 -10.46 -36.22 31.75
N ALA A 397 -10.92 -36.55 32.96
CA ALA A 397 -11.24 -35.54 33.98
C ALA A 397 -10.01 -34.71 34.39
N LEU A 398 -8.86 -35.37 34.57
CA LEU A 398 -7.61 -34.67 34.90
C LEU A 398 -7.09 -33.84 33.73
N VAL A 399 -7.28 -34.28 32.48
CA VAL A 399 -6.97 -33.47 31.28
C VAL A 399 -7.79 -32.17 31.30
N GLN A 400 -9.08 -32.25 31.61
CA GLN A 400 -9.96 -31.08 31.69
C GLN A 400 -9.54 -30.14 32.83
N ALA A 401 -9.30 -30.67 34.03
CA ALA A 401 -8.84 -29.88 35.18
C ALA A 401 -7.49 -29.18 34.91
N VAL A 402 -6.54 -29.86 34.25
CA VAL A 402 -5.26 -29.26 33.83
C VAL A 402 -5.46 -28.10 32.86
N VAL A 403 -6.38 -28.24 31.89
CA VAL A 403 -6.69 -27.16 30.95
C VAL A 403 -7.26 -25.95 31.66
N GLU A 404 -8.22 -26.16 32.57
CA GLU A 404 -8.86 -25.09 33.35
C GLU A 404 -7.88 -24.41 34.31
N ALA A 405 -6.98 -25.18 34.93
CA ALA A 405 -5.91 -24.64 35.77
C ALA A 405 -4.93 -23.75 35.00
N ILE A 406 -4.57 -24.12 33.77
CA ILE A 406 -3.70 -23.30 32.91
C ILE A 406 -4.44 -22.05 32.43
N ASP A 407 -5.69 -22.18 32.00
CA ASP A 407 -6.48 -21.08 31.44
C ASP A 407 -6.83 -20.02 32.50
N SER A 408 -7.20 -20.45 33.71
CA SER A 408 -7.51 -19.55 34.85
C SER A 408 -6.30 -18.72 35.32
N ARG A 409 -5.09 -19.10 34.92
CA ARG A 409 -3.83 -18.41 35.26
C ARG A 409 -3.33 -17.48 34.15
N GLN A 410 -4.08 -17.31 33.07
CA GLN A 410 -3.75 -16.33 32.03
C GLN A 410 -3.59 -14.92 32.60
N GLN A 411 -2.51 -14.25 32.20
CA GLN A 411 -2.27 -12.84 32.48
C GLN A 411 -2.37 -12.02 31.19
N ALA A 412 -2.67 -10.72 31.34
CA ALA A 412 -2.59 -9.79 30.24
C ALA A 412 -1.19 -9.80 29.61
N GLU A 413 -1.15 -9.95 28.29
CA GLU A 413 0.08 -9.84 27.50
C GLU A 413 0.74 -8.47 27.72
N LYS A 414 2.07 -8.48 27.74
CA LYS A 414 2.84 -7.23 27.69
C LYS A 414 2.57 -6.49 26.38
N THR A 415 2.55 -5.17 26.47
CA THR A 415 2.35 -4.32 25.31
C THR A 415 3.68 -3.80 24.79
N TYR A 416 3.77 -3.70 23.46
CA TYR A 416 4.96 -3.24 22.74
C TYR A 416 4.56 -2.21 21.69
N GLY A 417 5.51 -1.36 21.32
CA GLY A 417 5.34 -0.40 20.23
C GLY A 417 5.41 -1.10 18.87
N TYR A 418 4.36 -0.94 18.07
CA TYR A 418 4.22 -1.57 16.76
C TYR A 418 3.85 -0.55 15.68
N LEU A 419 4.41 -0.74 14.48
CA LEU A 419 3.96 -0.07 13.27
C LEU A 419 2.81 -0.84 12.64
N CYS A 420 1.78 -0.10 12.24
CA CYS A 420 0.50 -0.63 11.81
C CYS A 420 0.04 0.06 10.53
N PHE A 421 -0.77 -0.64 9.73
CA PHE A 421 -1.63 0.01 8.73
C PHE A 421 -2.44 1.15 9.38
N PRO A 422 -2.80 2.19 8.62
CA PRO A 422 -3.79 3.15 9.09
C PRO A 422 -5.15 2.46 9.35
N ALA A 423 -6.04 3.10 10.11
CA ALA A 423 -7.39 2.58 10.31
C ALA A 423 -8.15 2.48 8.97
N ASP A 424 -8.99 1.48 8.75
CA ASP A 424 -9.72 1.30 7.47
C ASP A 424 -8.85 1.46 6.21
N PRO A 425 -7.74 0.72 6.08
CA PRO A 425 -6.74 0.95 5.03
C PRO A 425 -7.31 0.85 3.61
N ALA A 426 -8.30 -0.01 3.36
CA ALA A 426 -8.97 -0.10 2.06
C ALA A 426 -9.78 1.16 1.71
N LYS A 427 -10.52 1.73 2.68
CA LYS A 427 -11.26 2.98 2.48
C LYS A 427 -10.30 4.11 2.15
N ARG A 428 -9.18 4.19 2.87
CA ARG A 428 -8.14 5.19 2.68
C ARG A 428 -7.42 5.03 1.35
N ALA A 429 -7.07 3.81 0.96
CA ALA A 429 -6.48 3.51 -0.35
C ALA A 429 -7.39 3.95 -1.50
N ARG A 430 -8.70 3.69 -1.38
CA ARG A 430 -9.70 4.13 -2.37
C ARG A 430 -9.75 5.64 -2.53
N LEU A 431 -9.79 6.36 -1.42
CA LEU A 431 -9.79 7.82 -1.43
C LEU A 431 -8.48 8.37 -1.99
N ALA A 432 -7.35 7.73 -1.68
CA ALA A 432 -6.03 8.18 -2.14
C ALA A 432 -5.87 7.94 -3.63
N TRP A 433 -6.45 6.84 -4.12
CA TRP A 433 -6.51 6.53 -5.55
C TRP A 433 -7.33 7.55 -6.34
N GLN A 434 -8.43 8.06 -5.78
CA GLN A 434 -9.21 9.12 -6.42
C GLN A 434 -8.39 10.41 -6.58
N GLN A 435 -7.71 10.84 -5.52
CA GLN A 435 -6.79 11.99 -5.55
C GLN A 435 -5.67 11.76 -6.57
N TYR A 436 -5.01 10.59 -6.50
CA TYR A 436 -3.95 10.19 -7.41
C TYR A 436 -4.37 10.27 -8.87
N ARG A 437 -5.58 9.80 -9.22
CA ARG A 437 -6.09 9.84 -10.59
C ARG A 437 -6.28 11.26 -11.09
N VAL A 438 -6.79 12.17 -10.25
CA VAL A 438 -6.97 13.59 -10.64
C VAL A 438 -5.62 14.28 -10.78
N MET A 439 -4.71 14.08 -9.82
CA MET A 439 -3.33 14.60 -9.90
C MET A 439 -2.61 14.10 -11.16
N SER A 440 -2.72 12.81 -11.47
CA SER A 440 -2.14 12.20 -12.66
C SER A 440 -2.71 12.79 -13.95
N LYS A 441 -4.02 13.09 -13.99
CA LYS A 441 -4.65 13.77 -15.14
C LYS A 441 -4.12 15.18 -15.31
N LEU A 442 -4.02 15.96 -14.23
CA LEU A 442 -3.43 17.31 -14.26
C LEU A 442 -1.96 17.27 -14.73
N LEU A 443 -1.19 16.31 -14.22
CA LEU A 443 0.21 16.13 -14.60
C LEU A 443 0.37 15.78 -16.08
N LYS A 444 -0.52 14.96 -16.63
CA LYS A 444 -0.48 14.54 -18.04
C LYS A 444 -1.07 15.57 -19.01
N LEU A 445 -1.93 16.47 -18.55
CA LEU A 445 -2.56 17.46 -19.42
C LEU A 445 -1.53 18.40 -20.04
N ARG A 446 -1.57 18.53 -21.37
CA ARG A 446 -0.74 19.45 -22.16
C ARG A 446 -1.60 20.22 -23.14
N LEU A 447 -1.29 21.51 -23.31
CA LEU A 447 -1.92 22.38 -24.30
C LEU A 447 -1.66 21.87 -25.74
N ASP A 448 -0.50 21.27 -25.97
CA ASP A 448 -0.14 20.64 -27.26
C ASP A 448 -1.11 19.50 -27.64
N ASP A 449 -1.68 18.77 -26.68
CA ASP A 449 -2.65 17.70 -26.97
C ASP A 449 -3.96 18.25 -27.55
N PHE A 450 -4.31 19.51 -27.23
CA PHE A 450 -5.48 20.19 -27.80
C PHE A 450 -5.17 20.72 -29.20
N VAL A 451 -3.94 21.20 -29.41
CA VAL A 451 -3.45 21.58 -30.74
C VAL A 451 -3.51 20.38 -31.67
N ASP A 452 -3.01 19.21 -31.26
CA ASP A 452 -3.03 17.99 -32.07
C ASP A 452 -4.45 17.56 -32.46
N ARG A 453 -5.45 17.77 -31.59
CA ARG A 453 -6.85 17.45 -31.90
C ARG A 453 -7.46 18.42 -32.90
N ARG A 454 -7.08 19.70 -32.84
CA ARG A 454 -7.65 20.76 -33.69
C ARG A 454 -6.94 20.84 -35.04
N ASP A 455 -5.63 20.63 -35.06
CA ASP A 455 -4.78 20.63 -36.26
C ASP A 455 -3.67 19.57 -36.13
N PRO A 456 -3.96 18.30 -36.50
CA PRO A 456 -3.03 17.17 -36.32
C PRO A 456 -1.69 17.33 -37.06
N ASP A 457 -1.66 18.14 -38.11
CA ASP A 457 -0.50 18.27 -39.01
C ASP A 457 0.50 19.32 -38.55
N VAL A 458 0.07 20.33 -37.78
CA VAL A 458 0.87 21.54 -37.56
C VAL A 458 2.17 21.25 -36.83
N ARG A 459 2.15 20.36 -35.82
CA ARG A 459 3.33 19.98 -35.05
C ARG A 459 4.28 19.08 -35.86
N GLN A 460 3.76 18.21 -36.71
CA GLN A 460 4.58 17.42 -37.63
C GLN A 460 5.28 18.32 -38.67
N LYS A 461 4.57 19.32 -39.20
CA LYS A 461 5.14 20.30 -40.15
C LYS A 461 6.20 21.19 -39.49
N LEU A 462 5.98 21.63 -38.25
CA LEU A 462 7.00 22.31 -37.45
C LEU A 462 8.24 21.42 -37.23
N ALA A 463 8.06 20.15 -36.88
CA ALA A 463 9.15 19.20 -36.71
C ALA A 463 9.97 19.01 -37.99
N LYS A 464 9.31 18.85 -39.15
CA LYS A 464 9.97 18.80 -40.47
C LYS A 464 10.74 20.09 -40.80
N ALA A 465 10.29 21.23 -40.28
CA ALA A 465 10.97 22.51 -40.43
C ALA A 465 12.13 22.73 -39.43
N GLY A 466 12.41 21.76 -38.54
CA GLY A 466 13.46 21.83 -37.51
C GLY A 466 13.02 22.53 -36.22
N LEU A 467 11.71 22.72 -36.02
CA LEU A 467 11.12 23.34 -34.85
C LEU A 467 10.42 22.29 -33.97
N ARG A 468 10.40 22.50 -32.66
CA ARG A 468 9.67 21.66 -31.70
C ARG A 468 8.64 22.48 -30.97
N THR A 469 7.69 21.81 -30.32
CA THR A 469 6.75 22.47 -29.41
C THR A 469 6.98 22.02 -27.97
N CYS A 470 6.64 22.92 -27.06
CA CYS A 470 6.69 22.73 -25.63
C CYS A 470 5.44 23.36 -25.01
N ASP A 471 4.37 22.57 -24.94
CA ASP A 471 3.18 22.88 -24.16
C ASP A 471 2.61 24.30 -24.40
N GLY A 472 2.33 24.61 -25.67
CA GLY A 472 1.85 25.91 -26.13
C GLY A 472 2.91 26.84 -26.69
N TYR A 473 4.19 26.44 -26.70
CA TYR A 473 5.29 27.28 -27.22
C TYR A 473 6.07 26.58 -28.34
N VAL A 474 6.50 27.32 -29.37
CA VAL A 474 7.44 26.81 -30.37
C VAL A 474 8.87 27.10 -29.93
N THR A 475 9.78 26.14 -30.09
CA THR A 475 11.21 26.28 -29.76
C THR A 475 12.11 25.66 -30.82
N SER A 476 13.35 26.15 -30.91
CA SER A 476 14.42 25.58 -31.74
C SER A 476 15.45 24.78 -30.93
N LYS A 477 15.37 24.79 -29.58
CA LYS A 477 16.31 24.09 -28.70
C LYS A 477 15.80 22.68 -28.37
N PRO A 478 16.66 21.65 -28.31
CA PRO A 478 16.32 20.39 -27.65
C PRO A 478 16.11 20.63 -26.14
N HIS A 479 15.15 19.91 -25.57
CA HIS A 479 14.89 19.89 -24.12
C HIS A 479 15.86 18.97 -23.40
#